data_AF-A0A952V6L2-F1
#
_entry.id   AF-A0A952V6L2-F1
#
_cell.length_a   1.000
_cell.length_b   1.000
_cell.length_c   1.000
_cell.angle_alpha   90.00
_cell.angle_beta   90.00
_cell.angle_gamma   90.00
#
_symmetry.space_group_name_H-M   'P 1'
#
loop_
_entity.id
_entity.type
_entity.pdbx_description
1 polymer ?
#
loop_
_entity_poly.entity_id
_entity_poly.type
_entity_poly.pdbx_seq_one_letter_code
_entity_poly.pdbx_strand_id
1 'polypeptide(L)'
;MPKEYPTEAVELCRKLYCKYGGKNFDAIEREMRKEFPGWSKANLNDRDAKDRRNRRLGWVTRFGFENSLRLHLQKLTETVNDDEQDLYLGIKTIRKQLQNEAIGKNASKETRREYREYCKLEIEARRNLDLSRDNLETFVAGYEKLMMWLTELDSAAAKALLKHGERLIEMAKAHYGKTEADDDGTGDRADEGGQ
;
A
#
# COMPACT_ATOMS: atom_id res chain seq x y z
N MET A 1 26.30 -11.98 -31.02
CA MET A 1 26.61 -12.13 -29.59
C MET A 1 25.41 -11.68 -28.78
N PRO A 2 25.08 -12.30 -27.63
CA PRO A 2 24.06 -11.75 -26.73
C PRO A 2 24.46 -10.31 -26.37
N LYS A 3 23.54 -9.35 -26.41
CA LYS A 3 23.82 -8.00 -25.89
C LYS A 3 24.09 -8.14 -24.40
N GLU A 4 25.32 -7.85 -23.99
CA GLU A 4 25.67 -7.72 -22.58
C GLU A 4 25.22 -6.34 -22.13
N TYR A 5 24.31 -6.30 -21.15
CA TYR A 5 23.90 -5.05 -20.52
C TYR A 5 24.78 -4.81 -19.30
N PRO A 6 25.09 -3.54 -19.00
CA PRO A 6 25.90 -3.22 -17.85
C PRO A 6 25.09 -3.41 -16.55
N THR A 7 25.78 -3.48 -15.40
CA THR A 7 25.15 -3.76 -14.10
C THR A 7 24.08 -2.74 -13.74
N GLU A 8 24.28 -1.48 -14.13
CA GLU A 8 23.33 -0.38 -13.93
C GLU A 8 21.98 -0.66 -14.59
N ALA A 9 21.96 -1.34 -15.74
CA ALA A 9 20.72 -1.73 -16.40
C ALA A 9 19.95 -2.78 -15.59
N VAL A 10 20.66 -3.71 -14.95
CA VAL A 10 20.05 -4.73 -14.08
C VAL A 10 19.47 -4.08 -12.83
N GLU A 11 20.20 -3.14 -12.21
CA GLU A 11 19.72 -2.41 -11.03
C GLU A 11 18.54 -1.48 -11.33
N LEU A 12 18.58 -0.74 -12.44
CA LEU A 12 17.45 0.07 -12.88
C LEU A 12 16.23 -0.81 -13.13
N CYS A 13 16.40 -1.92 -13.86
CA CYS A 13 15.32 -2.84 -14.12
C CYS A 13 14.75 -3.46 -12.84
N ARG A 14 15.60 -3.76 -11.84
CA ARG A 14 15.16 -4.24 -10.53
C ARG A 14 14.34 -3.20 -9.78
N LYS A 15 14.76 -1.93 -9.77
CA LYS A 15 13.99 -0.82 -9.17
C LYS A 15 12.63 -0.67 -9.85
N LEU A 16 12.59 -0.70 -11.17
CA LEU A 16 11.35 -0.64 -11.94
C LEU A 16 10.46 -1.87 -11.69
N TYR A 17 11.06 -3.06 -11.57
CA TYR A 17 10.36 -4.28 -11.20
C TYR A 17 9.68 -4.14 -9.82
N CYS A 18 10.36 -3.57 -8.83
CA CYS A 18 9.77 -3.26 -7.53
C CYS A 18 8.67 -2.18 -7.64
N LYS A 19 8.94 -1.07 -8.34
CA LYS A 19 8.00 0.05 -8.57
C LYS A 19 6.67 -0.40 -9.17
N TYR A 20 6.71 -1.39 -10.06
CA TYR A 20 5.53 -1.94 -10.74
C TYR A 20 5.04 -3.27 -10.14
N GLY A 21 5.43 -3.59 -8.90
CA GLY A 21 4.89 -4.74 -8.17
C GLY A 21 5.24 -6.10 -8.76
N GLY A 22 6.36 -6.20 -9.47
CA GLY A 22 6.77 -7.40 -10.22
C GLY A 22 5.91 -7.71 -11.44
N LYS A 23 5.04 -6.77 -11.84
CA LYS A 23 4.10 -6.90 -12.94
C LYS A 23 4.34 -5.79 -13.97
N ASN A 24 3.52 -5.77 -15.02
CA ASN A 24 3.52 -4.73 -16.05
C ASN A 24 4.86 -4.52 -16.78
N PHE A 25 5.31 -5.58 -17.46
CA PHE A 25 6.58 -5.56 -18.19
C PHE A 25 6.63 -4.57 -19.35
N ASP A 26 5.49 -4.13 -19.87
CA ASP A 26 5.39 -3.08 -20.89
C ASP A 26 5.78 -1.70 -20.34
N ALA A 27 5.39 -1.39 -19.10
CA ALA A 27 5.81 -0.16 -18.43
C ALA A 27 7.32 -0.19 -18.11
N ILE A 28 7.81 -1.32 -17.63
CA ILE A 28 9.26 -1.54 -17.39
C ILE A 28 10.03 -1.36 -18.70
N GLU A 29 9.60 -1.96 -19.81
CA GLU A 29 10.26 -1.82 -21.10
C GLU A 29 10.28 -0.37 -21.60
N ARG A 30 9.17 0.36 -21.42
CA ARG A 30 9.09 1.78 -21.80
C ARG A 30 10.09 2.64 -21.03
N GLU A 31 10.22 2.45 -19.72
CA GLU A 31 11.17 3.21 -18.89
C GLU A 31 12.61 2.77 -19.16
N MET A 32 12.88 1.46 -19.25
CA MET A 32 14.19 0.93 -19.59
C MET A 32 14.70 1.45 -20.94
N ARG A 33 13.83 1.58 -21.95
CA ARG A 33 14.22 2.06 -23.29
C ARG A 33 14.58 3.54 -23.35
N LYS A 34 14.28 4.34 -22.31
CA LYS A 34 14.74 5.73 -22.23
C LYS A 34 16.27 5.81 -22.08
N GLU A 35 16.84 4.88 -21.32
CA GLU A 35 18.29 4.81 -21.06
C GLU A 35 18.97 3.71 -21.91
N PHE A 36 18.25 2.64 -22.21
CA PHE A 36 18.73 1.48 -22.96
C PHE A 36 17.78 1.16 -24.13
N PRO A 37 17.84 1.89 -25.26
CA PRO A 37 16.86 1.79 -26.35
C PRO A 37 16.67 0.39 -26.94
N GLY A 38 17.72 -0.45 -26.88
CA GLY A 38 17.69 -1.83 -27.34
C GLY A 38 17.24 -2.85 -26.30
N TRP A 39 16.84 -2.42 -25.09
CA TRP A 39 16.37 -3.31 -24.03
C TRP A 39 14.98 -3.87 -24.34
N SER A 40 14.76 -5.13 -23.99
CA SER A 40 13.47 -5.77 -24.16
C SER A 40 13.03 -6.54 -22.92
N LYS A 41 11.72 -6.48 -22.64
CA LYS A 41 11.09 -7.25 -21.55
C LYS A 41 11.30 -8.75 -21.66
N ALA A 42 11.60 -9.27 -22.86
CA ALA A 42 11.96 -10.67 -23.04
C ALA A 42 13.22 -11.10 -22.28
N ASN A 43 14.02 -10.16 -21.77
CA ASN A 43 15.16 -10.43 -20.89
C ASN A 43 14.74 -10.79 -19.45
N LEU A 44 13.53 -10.44 -19.03
CA LEU A 44 13.03 -10.73 -17.68
C LEU A 44 12.69 -12.21 -17.49
N ASN A 45 12.15 -12.84 -18.53
CA ASN A 45 11.60 -14.20 -18.45
C ASN A 45 12.64 -15.27 -18.83
N ASP A 46 12.55 -16.42 -18.16
CA ASP A 46 13.25 -17.63 -18.57
C ASP A 46 12.83 -18.02 -19.99
N ARG A 47 13.79 -18.47 -20.79
CA ARG A 47 13.52 -19.08 -22.09
C ARG A 47 13.68 -20.58 -21.95
N ASP A 48 12.56 -21.28 -22.11
CA ASP A 48 12.57 -22.73 -22.23
C ASP A 48 13.42 -23.15 -23.43
N ALA A 49 14.34 -24.07 -23.16
CA ALA A 49 15.08 -24.74 -24.19
C ALA A 49 14.59 -26.17 -24.30
N LYS A 50 14.57 -26.70 -25.53
CA LYS A 50 14.33 -28.12 -25.80
C LYS A 50 15.34 -29.05 -25.10
N ASP A 51 16.43 -28.50 -24.56
CA ASP A 51 17.52 -29.24 -23.93
C ASP A 51 18.06 -28.49 -22.70
N ARG A 52 18.35 -29.19 -21.59
CA ARG A 52 18.72 -28.58 -20.29
C ARG A 52 19.97 -27.68 -20.39
N ARG A 53 20.86 -27.93 -21.35
CA ARG A 53 22.10 -27.17 -21.56
C ARG A 53 21.88 -25.79 -22.20
N ASN A 54 20.72 -25.56 -22.81
CA ASN A 54 20.41 -24.32 -23.53
C ASN A 54 19.40 -23.42 -22.78
N ARG A 55 18.99 -23.81 -21.57
CA ARG A 55 18.05 -23.01 -20.76
C ARG A 55 18.70 -21.67 -20.42
N ARG A 56 18.09 -20.57 -20.86
CA ARG A 56 18.55 -19.22 -20.50
C ARG A 56 17.65 -18.68 -19.39
N LEU A 57 18.24 -18.49 -18.21
CA LEU A 57 17.57 -17.83 -17.10
C LEU A 57 17.35 -16.35 -17.43
N GLY A 58 16.12 -15.89 -17.26
CA GLY A 58 15.74 -14.50 -17.31
C GLY A 58 16.28 -13.74 -16.12
N TRP A 59 16.24 -12.41 -16.18
CA TRP A 59 16.82 -11.55 -15.16
C TRP A 59 16.11 -11.67 -13.81
N VAL A 60 14.81 -11.96 -13.80
CA VAL A 60 14.03 -12.16 -12.57
C VAL A 60 14.63 -13.31 -11.76
N THR A 61 14.80 -14.47 -12.40
CA THR A 61 15.38 -15.68 -11.79
C THR A 61 16.88 -15.51 -11.52
N ARG A 62 17.64 -15.04 -12.53
CA ARG A 62 19.10 -14.95 -12.47
C ARG A 62 19.61 -13.99 -11.40
N PHE A 63 18.92 -12.86 -11.21
CA PHE A 63 19.35 -11.79 -10.31
C PHE A 63 18.43 -11.62 -9.09
N GLY A 64 17.50 -12.56 -8.86
CA GLY A 64 16.70 -12.66 -7.65
C GLY A 64 15.72 -11.51 -7.42
N PHE A 65 15.08 -10.99 -8.47
CA PHE A 65 14.20 -9.81 -8.36
C PHE A 65 12.99 -10.06 -7.46
N GLU A 66 12.50 -11.31 -7.40
CA GLU A 66 11.40 -11.71 -6.50
C GLU A 66 11.73 -11.46 -5.02
N ASN A 67 12.97 -11.69 -4.61
CA ASN A 67 13.38 -11.41 -3.24
C ASN A 67 13.43 -9.90 -2.97
N SER A 68 13.89 -9.11 -3.95
CA SER A 68 13.87 -7.64 -3.85
C SER A 68 12.44 -7.09 -3.79
N LEU A 69 11.53 -7.64 -4.59
CA LEU A 69 10.11 -7.27 -4.55
C LEU A 69 9.48 -7.65 -3.21
N ARG A 70 9.74 -8.86 -2.71
CA ARG A 70 9.26 -9.32 -1.40
C ARG A 70 9.70 -8.36 -0.29
N LEU A 71 10.98 -8.00 -0.25
CA LEU A 71 11.52 -7.06 0.74
C LEU A 71 10.96 -5.64 0.57
N HIS A 72 10.76 -5.19 -0.67
CA HIS A 72 10.18 -3.89 -0.97
C HIS A 72 8.73 -3.80 -0.48
N LEU A 73 7.93 -4.83 -0.77
CA LEU A 73 6.56 -4.94 -0.29
C LEU A 73 6.51 -5.05 1.24
N GLN A 74 7.37 -5.87 1.86
CA GLN A 74 7.46 -5.96 3.32
C GLN A 74 7.74 -4.60 3.95
N LYS A 75 8.75 -3.87 3.47
CA LYS A 75 9.01 -2.51 3.93
C LYS A 75 7.83 -1.59 3.75
N LEU A 76 7.21 -1.54 2.56
CA LEU A 76 6.02 -0.71 2.33
C LEU A 76 4.89 -1.03 3.32
N THR A 77 4.70 -2.30 3.67
CA THR A 77 3.65 -2.73 4.60
C THR A 77 4.00 -2.51 6.07
N GLU A 78 5.29 -2.65 6.44
CA GLU A 78 5.82 -2.41 7.80
C GLU A 78 5.88 -0.91 8.11
N THR A 79 6.40 -0.08 7.19
CA THR A 79 6.61 1.35 7.46
C THR A 79 5.30 2.13 7.63
N VAL A 80 4.25 1.78 6.88
CA VAL A 80 2.94 2.45 6.99
C VAL A 80 2.17 1.98 8.23
N ASN A 81 2.33 0.71 8.65
CA ASN A 81 1.64 0.20 9.82
C ASN A 81 2.36 0.51 11.14
N ASP A 82 3.69 0.61 11.18
CA ASP A 82 4.42 0.76 12.45
C ASP A 82 4.42 2.20 12.96
N ASP A 83 4.66 3.22 12.14
CA ASP A 83 4.83 4.59 12.63
C ASP A 83 3.53 5.19 13.23
N GLU A 84 2.39 5.01 12.56
CA GLU A 84 1.10 5.49 13.05
C GLU A 84 0.56 4.64 14.21
N GLN A 85 0.82 3.34 14.17
CA GLN A 85 0.43 2.45 15.25
C GLN A 85 1.27 2.70 16.50
N ASP A 86 2.58 2.94 16.37
CA ASP A 86 3.47 3.29 17.47
C ASP A 86 3.10 4.65 18.05
N LEU A 87 2.75 5.64 17.22
CA LEU A 87 2.24 6.92 17.69
C LEU A 87 0.94 6.75 18.48
N TYR A 88 -0.04 6.00 17.95
CA TYR A 88 -1.28 5.70 18.66
C TYR A 88 -1.03 4.97 19.98
N LEU A 89 -0.15 3.96 19.99
CA LEU A 89 0.20 3.20 21.20
C LEU A 89 0.91 4.08 22.24
N GLY A 90 1.79 4.98 21.80
CA GLY A 90 2.46 5.96 22.66
C GLY A 90 1.47 6.91 23.32
N ILE A 91 0.59 7.54 22.53
CA ILE A 91 -0.46 8.46 23.02
C ILE A 91 -1.39 7.73 24.00
N LYS A 92 -1.85 6.53 23.64
CA LYS A 92 -2.74 5.71 24.47
C LYS A 92 -2.10 5.34 25.81
N THR A 93 -0.80 5.06 25.82
CA THR A 93 -0.06 4.71 27.04
C THR A 93 -0.02 5.90 28.00
N ILE A 94 0.33 7.08 27.50
CA ILE A 94 0.36 8.32 28.32
C ILE A 94 -1.05 8.69 28.79
N ARG A 95 -2.06 8.62 27.91
CA ARG A 95 -3.46 8.88 28.29
C ARG A 95 -3.93 7.95 29.41
N LYS A 96 -3.57 6.66 29.39
CA LYS A 96 -3.89 5.71 30.47
C LYS A 96 -3.23 6.07 31.80
N GLN A 97 -1.98 6.54 31.78
CA GLN A 97 -1.29 7.00 32.99
C GLN A 97 -2.00 8.23 33.57
N LEU A 98 -2.26 9.24 32.72
CA LEU A 98 -3.00 10.45 33.09
C LEU A 98 -4.43 10.16 33.56
N GLN A 99 -5.09 9.12 33.03
CA GLN A 99 -6.43 8.72 33.48
C GLN A 99 -6.43 8.37 34.97
N ASN A 100 -5.45 7.58 35.41
CA ASN A 100 -5.37 7.14 36.80
C ASN A 100 -5.13 8.33 37.74
N GLU A 101 -4.33 9.30 37.31
CA GLU A 101 -4.03 10.52 38.06
C GLU A 101 -5.23 11.48 38.07
N ALA A 102 -5.92 11.65 36.94
CA ALA A 102 -7.03 12.58 36.75
C ALA A 102 -8.32 12.16 37.48
N ILE A 103 -8.53 10.85 37.68
CA ILE A 103 -9.68 10.29 38.43
C ILE A 103 -9.48 10.40 39.95
N GLY A 104 -8.24 10.60 40.41
CA GLY A 104 -7.92 10.77 41.83
C GLY A 104 -8.67 11.96 42.47
N LYS A 105 -9.08 11.81 43.74
CA LYS A 105 -9.78 12.86 44.50
C LYS A 105 -8.99 14.18 44.58
N ASN A 106 -7.66 14.14 44.48
CA ASN A 106 -6.77 15.30 44.54
C ASN A 106 -6.18 15.71 43.18
N ALA A 107 -6.76 15.24 42.07
CA ALA A 107 -6.28 15.57 40.73
C ALA A 107 -6.29 17.08 40.50
N SER A 108 -5.15 17.62 40.08
CA SER A 108 -5.03 19.04 39.76
C SER A 108 -5.87 19.40 38.52
N LYS A 109 -6.23 20.68 38.38
CA LYS A 109 -6.92 21.19 37.18
C LYS A 109 -6.06 21.00 35.92
N GLU A 110 -4.74 21.07 36.07
CA GLU A 110 -3.77 20.87 35.00
C GLU A 110 -3.75 19.41 34.53
N THR A 111 -3.63 18.45 35.44
CA THR A 111 -3.71 17.01 35.15
C THR A 111 -5.00 16.64 34.42
N ARG A 112 -6.14 17.21 34.83
CA ARG A 112 -7.42 16.99 34.15
C ARG A 112 -7.45 17.60 32.74
N ARG A 113 -6.78 18.74 32.54
CA ARG A 113 -6.65 19.38 31.22
C ARG A 113 -5.76 18.55 30.30
N GLU A 114 -4.61 18.11 30.77
CA GLU A 114 -3.68 17.26 30.01
C GLU A 114 -4.34 15.93 29.64
N TYR A 115 -5.04 15.29 30.58
CA TYR A 115 -5.82 14.08 30.29
C TYR A 115 -6.83 14.31 29.16
N ARG A 116 -7.59 15.40 29.21
CA ARG A 116 -8.55 15.74 28.15
C ARG A 116 -7.86 15.95 26.80
N GLU A 117 -6.69 16.54 26.78
CA GLU A 117 -5.95 16.78 25.54
C GLU A 117 -5.43 15.48 24.93
N TYR A 118 -4.85 14.61 25.74
CA TYR A 118 -4.44 13.27 25.30
C TYR A 118 -5.61 12.40 24.84
N CYS A 119 -6.81 12.56 25.41
CA CYS A 119 -8.01 11.91 24.88
C CYS A 119 -8.34 12.37 23.45
N LYS A 120 -8.18 13.66 23.13
CA LYS A 120 -8.40 14.15 21.76
C LYS A 120 -7.32 13.63 20.82
N LEU A 121 -6.06 13.68 21.23
CA LEU A 121 -4.94 13.15 20.46
C LEU A 121 -5.11 11.64 20.19
N GLU A 122 -5.61 10.85 21.14
CA GLU A 122 -5.88 9.42 20.90
C GLU A 122 -7.01 9.22 19.87
N ILE A 123 -8.06 10.05 19.92
CA ILE A 123 -9.16 10.00 18.94
C ILE A 123 -8.64 10.34 17.54
N GLU A 124 -7.83 11.38 17.43
CA GLU A 124 -7.23 11.82 16.16
C GLU A 124 -6.25 10.78 15.61
N ALA A 125 -5.31 10.29 16.43
CA ALA A 125 -4.36 9.25 16.03
C ALA A 125 -5.08 7.96 15.61
N ARG A 126 -6.19 7.60 16.27
CA ARG A 126 -7.00 6.45 15.88
C ARG A 126 -7.70 6.66 14.54
N ARG A 127 -8.25 7.86 14.28
CA ARG A 127 -8.83 8.20 12.97
C ARG A 127 -7.77 8.11 11.88
N ASN A 128 -6.58 8.63 12.12
CA ASN A 128 -5.48 8.57 11.16
C ASN A 128 -5.05 7.12 10.89
N LEU A 129 -4.95 6.29 11.95
CA LEU A 129 -4.65 4.86 11.81
C LEU A 129 -5.75 4.11 11.04
N ASP A 130 -7.02 4.47 11.24
CA ASP A 130 -8.12 3.88 10.49
C ASP A 130 -8.10 4.37 9.02
N LEU A 131 -7.74 5.63 8.75
CA LEU A 131 -7.56 6.18 7.39
C LEU A 131 -6.34 5.60 6.67
N SER A 132 -5.21 5.37 7.35
CA SER A 132 -4.03 4.73 6.74
C SER A 132 -4.27 3.26 6.41
N ARG A 133 -5.17 2.60 7.14
CA ARG A 133 -5.62 1.24 6.86
C ARG A 133 -6.71 1.18 5.82
N ASP A 134 -7.63 2.15 5.83
CA ASP A 134 -8.81 2.20 4.98
C ASP A 134 -8.64 3.33 3.94
N ASN A 135 -7.59 3.22 3.12
CA ASN A 135 -7.35 4.09 1.98
C ASN A 135 -7.20 3.30 0.67
N LEU A 136 -7.17 4.05 -0.43
CA LEU A 136 -7.14 3.51 -1.78
C LEU A 136 -5.90 2.65 -2.03
N GLU A 137 -4.75 3.01 -1.45
CA GLU A 137 -3.51 2.27 -1.63
C GLU A 137 -3.58 0.90 -0.94
N THR A 138 -4.04 0.87 0.31
CA THR A 138 -4.24 -0.38 1.06
C THR A 138 -5.33 -1.25 0.43
N PHE A 139 -6.42 -0.65 -0.07
CA PHE A 139 -7.45 -1.36 -0.84
C PHE A 139 -6.89 -2.00 -2.12
N VAL A 140 -6.13 -1.24 -2.92
CA VAL A 140 -5.54 -1.75 -4.16
C VAL A 140 -4.55 -2.88 -3.85
N ALA A 141 -3.69 -2.71 -2.84
CA ALA A 141 -2.75 -3.75 -2.41
C ALA A 141 -3.47 -5.04 -1.94
N GLY A 142 -4.58 -4.90 -1.21
CA GLY A 142 -5.43 -6.01 -0.80
C GLY A 142 -6.11 -6.70 -1.98
N TYR A 143 -6.68 -5.92 -2.90
CA TYR A 143 -7.34 -6.41 -4.11
C TYR A 143 -6.37 -7.16 -5.03
N GLU A 144 -5.14 -6.67 -5.20
CA GLU A 144 -4.11 -7.35 -5.98
C GLU A 144 -3.71 -8.70 -5.38
N LYS A 145 -3.55 -8.77 -4.04
CA LYS A 145 -3.26 -10.04 -3.34
C LYS A 145 -4.43 -11.02 -3.48
N LEU A 146 -5.66 -10.54 -3.30
CA LEU A 146 -6.86 -11.34 -3.49
C LEU A 146 -6.92 -11.91 -4.91
N MET A 147 -6.69 -11.09 -5.93
CA MET A 147 -6.69 -11.53 -7.32
C MET A 147 -5.60 -12.57 -7.62
N MET A 148 -4.41 -12.42 -7.02
CA MET A 148 -3.35 -13.43 -7.14
C MET A 148 -3.78 -14.77 -6.54
N TRP A 149 -4.31 -14.78 -5.31
CA TRP A 149 -4.75 -16.02 -4.65
C TRP A 149 -5.96 -16.65 -5.34
N LEU A 150 -6.93 -15.84 -5.77
CA LEU A 150 -8.12 -16.34 -6.44
C LEU A 150 -7.78 -17.04 -7.76
N THR A 151 -6.78 -16.57 -8.51
CA THR A 151 -6.39 -17.22 -9.76
C THR A 151 -5.83 -18.63 -9.56
N GLU A 152 -5.27 -18.93 -8.39
CA GLU A 152 -4.73 -20.24 -8.04
C GLU A 152 -5.79 -21.18 -7.45
N LEU A 153 -6.79 -20.63 -6.75
CA LEU A 153 -7.85 -21.39 -6.09
C LEU A 153 -9.06 -21.65 -6.98
N ASP A 154 -9.53 -20.64 -7.71
CA ASP A 154 -10.69 -20.71 -8.60
C ASP A 154 -10.59 -19.67 -9.73
N SER A 155 -10.12 -20.15 -10.89
CA SER A 155 -9.97 -19.33 -12.09
C SER A 155 -11.29 -18.75 -12.63
N ALA A 156 -12.44 -19.36 -12.34
CA ALA A 156 -13.75 -18.86 -12.77
C ALA A 156 -14.19 -17.68 -11.89
N ALA A 157 -13.99 -17.80 -10.58
CA ALA A 157 -14.21 -16.71 -9.64
C ALA A 157 -13.29 -15.51 -9.97
N ALA A 158 -12.01 -15.76 -10.29
CA ALA A 158 -11.07 -14.70 -10.66
C ALA A 158 -11.51 -13.93 -11.91
N LYS A 159 -11.97 -14.66 -12.94
CA LYS A 159 -12.51 -14.05 -14.17
C LYS A 159 -13.80 -13.25 -13.92
N ALA A 160 -14.66 -13.72 -13.02
CA ALA A 160 -15.87 -12.99 -12.63
C ALA A 160 -15.53 -11.70 -11.89
N LEU A 161 -14.57 -11.74 -10.96
CA LEU A 161 -14.09 -10.55 -10.25
C LEU A 161 -13.45 -9.54 -11.21
N LEU A 162 -12.62 -10.00 -12.15
CA LEU A 162 -11.99 -9.16 -13.18
C LEU A 162 -13.01 -8.38 -14.03
N LYS A 163 -14.16 -8.97 -14.35
CA LYS A 163 -15.24 -8.28 -15.08
C LYS A 163 -15.80 -7.07 -14.32
N HIS A 164 -15.67 -7.07 -12.99
CA HIS A 164 -16.09 -5.96 -12.14
C HIS A 164 -14.92 -5.10 -11.66
N GLY A 165 -13.69 -5.40 -12.08
CA GLY A 165 -12.47 -4.76 -11.58
C GLY A 165 -12.45 -3.24 -11.77
N GLU A 166 -12.83 -2.74 -12.96
CA GLU A 166 -12.90 -1.30 -13.22
C GLU A 166 -13.92 -0.61 -12.31
N ARG A 167 -15.12 -1.21 -12.16
CA ARG A 167 -16.16 -0.70 -11.27
C ARG A 167 -15.74 -0.72 -9.80
N LEU A 168 -15.03 -1.75 -9.36
CA LEU A 168 -14.50 -1.84 -7.99
C LEU A 168 -13.43 -0.78 -7.73
N ILE A 169 -12.56 -0.51 -8.72
CA ILE A 169 -11.57 0.57 -8.65
C ILE A 169 -12.25 1.95 -8.59
N GLU A 170 -13.29 2.17 -9.39
CA GLU A 170 -14.08 3.41 -9.34
C GLU A 170 -14.77 3.60 -8.00
N MET A 171 -15.41 2.55 -7.46
CA MET A 171 -16.03 2.57 -6.14
C MET A 171 -15.00 2.84 -5.05
N ALA A 172 -13.84 2.20 -5.11
CA ALA A 172 -12.76 2.42 -4.16
C ALA A 172 -12.20 3.86 -4.25
N LYS A 173 -12.04 4.42 -5.44
CA LYS A 173 -11.65 5.83 -5.62
C LYS A 173 -12.70 6.78 -5.03
N ALA A 174 -13.98 6.50 -5.22
CA ALA A 174 -15.06 7.31 -4.66
C ALA A 174 -15.18 7.20 -3.14
N HIS A 175 -14.84 6.04 -2.56
CA HIS A 175 -14.93 5.76 -1.13
C HIS A 175 -13.69 6.24 -0.36
N TYR A 176 -12.50 6.04 -0.93
CA TYR A 176 -11.22 6.29 -0.27
C TYR A 176 -10.45 7.50 -0.81
N GLY A 177 -10.87 8.05 -1.96
CA GLY A 177 -10.25 9.22 -2.57
C GLY A 177 -10.85 10.55 -2.11
N LYS A 178 -11.88 10.54 -1.24
CA LYS A 178 -12.38 11.74 -0.58
C LYS A 178 -11.42 12.11 0.55
N THR A 179 -10.73 13.22 0.40
CA THR A 179 -9.98 13.84 1.49
C THR A 179 -10.93 14.48 2.49
N GLU A 180 -10.54 14.64 3.77
CA GLU A 180 -11.38 15.30 4.80
C GLU A 180 -11.88 16.70 4.40
N ALA A 181 -11.26 17.34 3.40
CA ALA A 181 -11.70 18.60 2.80
C ALA A 181 -12.99 18.50 1.95
N ASP A 182 -13.42 17.29 1.56
CA ASP A 182 -14.62 17.06 0.76
C ASP A 182 -15.85 16.71 1.61
N ASP A 183 -15.68 16.60 2.93
CA ASP A 183 -16.76 16.38 3.92
C ASP A 183 -17.05 17.66 4.71
N ASP A 184 -17.00 18.80 4.01
CA ASP A 184 -17.54 20.09 4.47
C ASP A 184 -19.07 19.99 4.56
N GLY A 185 -19.54 19.35 5.64
CA GLY A 185 -20.62 19.84 6.49
C GLY A 185 -21.90 20.37 5.83
N THR A 186 -22.35 19.79 4.72
CA THR A 186 -23.65 20.10 4.10
C THR A 186 -24.63 18.94 4.27
N GLY A 187 -24.79 18.52 5.52
CA GLY A 187 -25.99 17.82 5.96
C GLY A 187 -27.03 18.85 6.41
N ASP A 188 -28.02 19.08 5.55
CA ASP A 188 -29.21 19.91 5.77
C ASP A 188 -29.63 20.02 7.24
N ARG A 189 -29.40 21.19 7.85
CA ARG A 189 -30.33 21.67 8.86
C ARG A 189 -31.55 22.17 8.11
N ALA A 190 -32.49 21.25 7.86
CA ALA A 190 -33.85 21.64 7.57
C ALA A 190 -34.34 22.55 8.70
N ASP A 191 -34.55 23.79 8.32
CA ASP A 191 -35.16 24.85 9.08
C ASP A 191 -36.60 24.43 9.41
N GLU A 192 -36.83 23.97 10.64
CA GLU A 192 -38.17 23.96 11.24
C GLU A 192 -38.19 24.97 12.40
N GLY A 193 -37.91 26.23 12.07
CA GLY A 193 -38.46 27.38 12.78
C GLY A 193 -39.73 27.84 12.07
N GLY A 194 -40.89 27.50 12.61
CA GLY A 194 -42.18 27.88 12.01
C GLY A 194 -43.36 27.88 12.95
N GLN A 195 -43.48 28.99 13.69
CA GLN A 195 -44.68 29.61 14.30
C GLN A 195 -45.45 28.88 15.42
#